data_AF-E4UW79-F1
#
_entry.id   AF-E4UW79-F1
#
_cell.length_a   1.000
_cell.length_b   1.000
_cell.length_c   1.000
_cell.angle_alpha   90.00
_cell.angle_beta   90.00
_cell.angle_gamma   90.00
#
_symmetry.space_group_name_H-M   'P 1'
#
loop_
_entity.id
_entity.type
_entity.pdbx_description
1 polymer ?
#
loop_
_entity_poly.entity_id
_entity_poly.type
_entity_poly.pdbx_seq_one_letter_code
_entity_poly.pdbx_strand_id
1 'polypeptide(L)'
;MKFSTIFSTLLAAASVAVNASPIAKNEVDASLISARETGLVSTPFSNDIVKRETEDSDTFAALARAYGGELEDDKYYVLTAKWPLRDEIDNETPEELQELQRELGFFHIGVIVGKVSIKESGPKKHRKTKRDFDGQVYDTIKKENKDIKFRKTNWDTSKRRDIEFVKMTTKKKADALNHKAKDYEKDHPVYSVDDNNCNTFVQTMLSEL
;
A
#
# COMPACT_ATOMS: atom_id res chain seq x y z
N MET A 1 9.83 49.65 5.07
CA MET A 1 9.48 49.94 6.47
C MET A 1 10.12 48.86 7.32
N LYS A 2 10.96 49.26 8.29
CA LYS A 2 11.68 48.36 9.19
C LYS A 2 10.78 48.08 10.38
N PHE A 3 10.51 46.81 10.69
CA PHE A 3 9.94 46.41 11.98
C PHE A 3 10.76 45.28 12.58
N SER A 4 11.00 45.44 13.87
CA SER A 4 12.03 44.82 14.67
C SER A 4 11.75 43.37 15.06
N THR A 5 12.84 42.63 15.18
CA THR A 5 13.01 41.38 15.94
C THR A 5 12.71 41.59 17.42
N ILE A 6 11.87 40.75 18.06
CA ILE A 6 12.00 40.38 19.49
C ILE A 6 11.60 38.91 19.71
N PHE A 7 12.49 38.25 20.46
CA PHE A 7 12.48 36.93 21.11
C PHE A 7 11.19 36.53 21.87
N SER A 8 10.84 35.23 21.87
CA SER A 8 11.03 34.33 23.03
C SER A 8 10.13 33.09 22.99
N THR A 9 10.81 31.95 23.11
CA THR A 9 10.43 30.63 23.63
C THR A 9 9.18 30.54 24.53
N LEU A 10 8.33 29.56 24.22
CA LEU A 10 7.58 28.84 25.27
C LEU A 10 7.50 27.35 24.93
N LEU A 11 8.42 26.60 25.54
CA LEU A 11 8.40 25.15 25.66
C LEU A 11 7.40 24.82 26.77
N ALA A 12 6.24 24.27 26.42
CA ALA A 12 5.32 23.69 27.39
C ALA A 12 5.39 22.16 27.30
N ALA A 13 6.24 21.58 28.13
CA ALA A 13 6.16 20.18 28.49
C ALA A 13 4.91 19.99 29.38
N ALA A 14 3.94 19.24 28.90
CA ALA A 14 2.90 18.66 29.73
C ALA A 14 3.05 17.14 29.70
N SER A 15 3.83 16.67 30.66
CA SER A 15 3.83 15.30 31.16
C SER A 15 2.41 14.90 31.61
N VAL A 16 1.90 13.80 31.07
CA VAL A 16 0.92 12.98 31.78
C VAL A 16 1.44 11.55 31.78
N ALA A 17 1.80 11.11 32.98
CA ALA A 17 2.30 9.78 33.25
C ALA A 17 1.14 8.79 33.38
N VAL A 18 1.34 7.63 32.75
CA VAL A 18 1.02 6.25 33.15
C VAL A 18 -0.38 5.89 33.65
N ASN A 19 -0.98 4.92 32.94
CA ASN A 19 -1.66 3.78 33.57
C ASN A 19 -1.18 2.50 32.86
N ALA A 20 0.07 2.14 33.09
CA ALA A 20 0.54 0.77 32.93
C ALA A 20 0.45 0.13 34.32
N SER A 21 -0.60 -0.65 34.55
CA SER A 21 -0.70 -1.47 35.77
C SER A 21 0.51 -2.42 35.84
N PRO A 22 1.24 -2.49 36.95
CA PRO A 22 2.36 -3.40 37.09
C PRO A 22 1.84 -4.84 37.16
N ILE A 23 2.34 -5.71 36.27
CA ILE A 23 2.26 -7.16 36.46
C ILE A 23 3.17 -7.47 37.65
N ALA A 24 2.56 -7.75 38.80
CA ALA A 24 3.27 -8.24 39.96
C ALA A 24 4.01 -9.54 39.58
N LYS A 25 5.35 -9.49 39.68
CA LYS A 25 6.16 -10.69 39.78
C LYS A 25 5.84 -11.31 41.13
N ASN A 26 5.03 -12.36 41.15
CA ASN A 26 4.91 -13.19 42.34
C ASN A 26 6.24 -13.93 42.53
N GLU A 27 6.98 -13.47 43.52
CA GLU A 27 8.04 -14.23 44.18
C GLU A 27 7.44 -15.58 44.61
N VAL A 28 8.11 -16.66 44.20
CA VAL A 28 7.78 -18.01 44.64
C VAL A 28 8.32 -18.13 46.05
N ASP A 29 7.48 -17.85 47.04
CA ASP A 29 7.77 -18.16 48.43
C ASP A 29 7.55 -19.66 48.64
N ALA A 30 8.66 -20.39 48.69
CA ALA A 30 8.68 -21.80 49.01
C ALA A 30 8.47 -21.98 50.51
N SER A 31 7.23 -22.21 50.93
CA SER A 31 6.98 -22.83 52.23
C SER A 31 5.85 -23.87 52.19
N LEU A 32 6.23 -25.05 52.64
CA LEU A 32 5.48 -26.29 52.79
C LEU A 32 4.31 -26.15 53.77
N ILE A 33 3.06 -26.44 53.36
CA ILE A 33 2.05 -27.06 54.26
C ILE A 33 1.13 -28.03 53.49
N SER A 34 1.36 -29.32 53.80
CA SER A 34 0.40 -30.39 54.14
C SER A 34 -0.87 -30.61 53.32
N ALA A 35 -1.00 -31.86 52.86
CA ALA A 35 -2.13 -32.47 52.19
C ALA A 35 -3.47 -32.34 52.94
N ARG A 36 -4.54 -32.06 52.17
CA ARG A 36 -5.88 -32.61 52.40
C ARG A 36 -6.67 -32.61 51.08
N GLU A 37 -7.03 -33.81 50.62
CA GLU A 37 -7.96 -34.02 49.52
C GLU A 37 -9.33 -33.41 49.82
N THR A 38 -9.78 -32.51 48.96
CA THR A 38 -11.21 -32.31 48.69
C THR A 38 -11.33 -32.00 47.21
N GLY A 39 -12.05 -32.86 46.49
CA GLY A 39 -12.15 -32.85 45.04
C GLY A 39 -12.69 -31.53 44.49
N LEU A 40 -11.97 -31.02 43.50
CA LEU A 40 -12.48 -30.13 42.48
C LEU A 40 -11.87 -30.62 41.17
N VAL A 41 -12.73 -31.03 40.25
CA VAL A 41 -12.37 -31.34 38.87
C VAL A 41 -11.71 -30.09 38.29
N SER A 42 -10.37 -30.06 38.26
CA SER A 42 -9.64 -29.13 37.39
C SER A 42 -9.94 -29.57 35.97
N THR A 43 -10.95 -28.97 35.36
CA THR A 43 -11.03 -28.92 33.90
C THR A 43 -9.70 -28.30 33.44
N PRO A 44 -8.89 -29.01 32.64
CA PRO A 44 -7.71 -28.39 32.08
C PRO A 44 -8.20 -27.18 31.30
N PHE A 45 -7.69 -25.98 31.63
CA PHE A 45 -7.82 -24.83 30.76
C PHE A 45 -7.31 -25.28 29.38
N SER A 46 -8.24 -25.43 28.43
CA SER A 46 -7.87 -25.76 27.05
C SER A 46 -7.11 -24.57 26.51
N ASN A 47 -5.80 -24.64 26.55
CA ASN A 47 -4.89 -23.74 25.83
C ASN A 47 -4.91 -24.11 24.33
N ASP A 48 -6.09 -24.34 23.76
CA ASP A 48 -6.24 -24.39 22.32
C ASP A 48 -5.91 -22.99 21.82
N ILE A 49 -4.65 -22.81 21.44
CA ILE A 49 -4.19 -21.69 20.65
C ILE A 49 -5.08 -21.70 19.41
N VAL A 50 -6.09 -20.84 19.40
CA VAL A 50 -7.00 -20.70 18.28
C VAL A 50 -6.16 -20.32 17.08
N LYS A 51 -5.88 -21.30 16.22
CA LYS A 51 -5.16 -21.09 14.97
C LYS A 51 -6.03 -20.22 14.08
N ARG A 52 -5.76 -18.92 14.08
CA ARG A 52 -6.39 -17.98 13.16
C ARG A 52 -5.83 -18.26 11.77
N GLU A 53 -6.67 -18.79 10.91
CA GLU A 53 -6.31 -19.03 9.52
C GLU A 53 -6.42 -17.69 8.78
N THR A 54 -5.29 -17.16 8.32
CA THR A 54 -5.23 -15.93 7.54
C THR A 54 -4.82 -16.28 6.11
N GLU A 55 -5.62 -15.85 5.15
CA GLU A 55 -5.40 -16.06 3.72
C GLU A 55 -5.22 -14.69 3.06
N ASP A 56 -4.02 -14.43 2.56
CA ASP A 56 -3.69 -13.21 1.83
C ASP A 56 -3.72 -13.50 0.33
N SER A 57 -4.33 -12.60 -0.45
CA SER A 57 -4.12 -12.61 -1.90
C SER A 57 -2.69 -12.17 -2.24
N ASP A 58 -2.22 -12.57 -3.43
CA ASP A 58 -0.88 -12.18 -3.91
C ASP A 58 -0.74 -10.66 -4.03
N THR A 59 -1.79 -9.96 -4.44
CA THR A 59 -1.83 -8.49 -4.53
C THR A 59 -1.77 -7.84 -3.15
N PHE A 60 -2.47 -8.39 -2.15
CA PHE A 60 -2.37 -7.93 -0.76
C PHE A 60 -0.96 -8.12 -0.21
N ALA A 61 -0.37 -9.30 -0.41
CA ALA A 61 1.00 -9.60 0.03
C ALA A 61 2.05 -8.72 -0.67
N ALA A 62 1.84 -8.35 -1.94
CA ALA A 62 2.69 -7.42 -2.66
C ALA A 62 2.58 -5.99 -2.10
N LEU A 63 1.36 -5.49 -1.87
CA LEU A 63 1.14 -4.19 -1.22
C LEU A 63 1.75 -4.13 0.18
N ALA A 64 1.55 -5.17 0.99
CA ALA A 64 2.08 -5.22 2.36
C ALA A 64 3.62 -5.10 2.38
N ARG A 65 4.29 -5.78 1.44
CA ARG A 65 5.75 -5.68 1.26
C ARG A 65 6.19 -4.27 0.83
N ALA A 66 5.47 -3.64 -0.10
CA ALA A 66 5.80 -2.31 -0.59
C ALA A 66 5.52 -1.20 0.43
N TYR A 67 4.46 -1.35 1.24
CA TYR A 67 4.07 -0.36 2.25
C TYR A 67 4.91 -0.45 3.53
N GLY A 68 5.29 -1.66 3.96
CA GLY A 68 6.10 -1.86 5.16
C GLY A 68 5.40 -1.60 6.49
N GLY A 69 4.09 -1.31 6.47
CA GLY A 69 3.25 -1.07 7.66
C GLY A 69 1.98 -1.92 7.69
N GLU A 70 1.13 -1.66 8.69
CA GLU A 70 -0.16 -2.35 8.82
C GLU A 70 -1.18 -1.78 7.81
N LEU A 71 -1.74 -2.66 6.98
CA LEU A 71 -2.77 -2.30 6.00
C LEU A 71 -4.14 -2.25 6.68
N GLU A 72 -4.86 -1.16 6.45
CA GLU A 72 -6.17 -0.89 7.03
C GLU A 72 -7.30 -1.32 6.08
N ASP A 73 -8.35 -1.91 6.65
CA ASP A 73 -9.56 -2.25 5.89
C ASP A 73 -10.23 -0.99 5.33
N ASP A 74 -10.87 -1.12 4.15
CA ASP A 74 -11.58 -0.06 3.45
C ASP A 74 -10.71 1.14 3.01
N LYS A 75 -9.38 1.07 3.15
CA LYS A 75 -8.45 2.12 2.69
C LYS A 75 -7.96 1.91 1.27
N TYR A 76 -7.66 3.04 0.63
CA TYR A 76 -7.12 3.08 -0.73
C TYR A 76 -5.63 3.41 -0.71
N TYR A 77 -4.85 2.62 -1.43
CA TYR A 77 -3.40 2.73 -1.51
C TYR A 77 -2.98 3.00 -2.96
N VAL A 78 -1.96 3.84 -3.10
CA VAL A 78 -1.36 4.26 -4.37
C VAL A 78 0.09 3.80 -4.40
N LEU A 79 0.46 3.09 -5.46
CA LEU A 79 1.81 2.63 -5.72
C LEU A 79 2.25 3.06 -7.13
N THR A 80 3.54 3.19 -7.35
CA THR A 80 4.11 3.24 -8.70
C THR A 80 4.60 1.86 -9.10
N ALA A 81 4.48 1.52 -10.37
CA ALA A 81 5.01 0.29 -10.95
C ALA A 81 5.97 0.66 -12.09
N LYS A 82 7.23 0.28 -11.99
CA LYS A 82 8.24 0.46 -13.04
C LYS A 82 8.50 -0.87 -13.73
N TRP A 83 8.47 -0.89 -15.05
CA TRP A 83 8.70 -2.10 -15.82
C TRP A 83 10.21 -2.33 -15.94
N PRO A 84 10.68 -3.56 -15.69
CA PRO A 84 12.06 -3.90 -15.95
C PRO A 84 12.34 -3.87 -17.46
N LEU A 85 13.61 -3.63 -17.79
CA LEU A 85 14.13 -3.79 -19.15
C LEU A 85 13.70 -5.13 -19.74
N ARG A 86 12.90 -5.09 -20.83
CA ARG A 86 12.65 -6.16 -21.83
C ARG A 86 11.33 -6.92 -21.80
N ASP A 87 10.41 -6.67 -20.87
CA ASP A 87 9.22 -7.54 -20.78
C ASP A 87 8.05 -7.11 -21.70
N GLU A 88 7.87 -5.81 -21.96
CA GLU A 88 6.80 -5.30 -22.83
C GLU A 88 7.32 -4.02 -23.54
N ILE A 89 7.75 -4.15 -24.80
CA ILE A 89 8.03 -2.99 -25.66
C ILE A 89 6.72 -2.69 -26.41
N ASP A 90 6.15 -1.50 -26.19
CA ASP A 90 5.00 -1.02 -26.97
C ASP A 90 5.52 -0.48 -28.35
N ASN A 91 4.94 0.60 -28.89
CA ASN A 91 5.33 1.11 -30.23
C ASN A 91 6.45 2.17 -30.19
N GLU A 92 7.09 2.39 -29.05
CA GLU A 92 8.28 3.21 -28.92
C GLU A 92 9.46 2.58 -29.68
N THR A 93 10.24 3.41 -30.38
CA THR A 93 11.44 2.93 -31.08
C THR A 93 12.56 2.62 -30.08
N PRO A 94 13.53 1.76 -30.43
CA PRO A 94 14.70 1.51 -29.57
C PRO A 94 15.45 2.78 -29.16
N GLU A 95 15.49 3.81 -30.00
CA GLU A 95 16.11 5.09 -29.71
C GLU A 95 15.33 5.87 -28.65
N GLU A 96 14.01 5.97 -28.78
CA GLU A 96 13.12 6.61 -27.79
C GLU A 96 13.23 5.90 -26.43
N LEU A 97 13.24 4.57 -26.44
CA LEU A 97 13.41 3.75 -25.24
C LEU A 97 14.77 4.00 -24.57
N GLN A 98 15.86 4.13 -25.34
CA GLN A 98 17.18 4.48 -24.78
C GLN A 98 17.22 5.89 -24.20
N GLU A 99 16.53 6.84 -24.82
CA GLU A 99 16.43 8.20 -24.31
C GLU A 99 15.69 8.25 -22.99
N LEU A 100 14.50 7.66 -22.91
CA LEU A 100 13.76 7.50 -21.66
C LEU A 100 14.59 6.82 -20.58
N GLN A 101 15.34 5.77 -20.93
CA GLN A 101 16.20 5.10 -19.97
C GLN A 101 17.30 6.03 -19.43
N ARG A 102 17.95 6.82 -20.30
CA ARG A 102 18.99 7.76 -19.88
C ARG A 102 18.44 8.85 -18.96
N GLU A 103 17.23 9.31 -19.22
CA GLU A 103 16.62 10.42 -18.48
C GLU A 103 15.95 9.97 -17.18
N LEU A 104 15.23 8.85 -17.21
CA LEU A 104 14.32 8.43 -16.13
C LEU A 104 14.84 7.21 -15.36
N GLY A 105 15.78 6.45 -15.92
CA GLY A 105 16.29 5.20 -15.34
C GLY A 105 15.36 3.99 -15.51
N PHE A 106 14.23 4.14 -16.22
CA PHE A 106 13.26 3.10 -16.55
C PHE A 106 12.62 3.37 -17.93
N PHE A 107 11.97 2.36 -18.51
CA PHE A 107 11.35 2.45 -19.85
C PHE A 107 9.86 2.75 -19.80
N HIS A 108 9.19 2.22 -18.79
CA HIS A 108 7.75 2.38 -18.64
C HIS A 108 7.38 2.42 -17.16
N ILE A 109 6.40 3.27 -16.84
CA ILE A 109 5.88 3.45 -15.49
C ILE A 109 4.36 3.55 -15.54
N GLY A 110 3.72 2.98 -14.52
CA GLY A 110 2.29 3.11 -14.28
C GLY A 110 2.01 3.41 -12.82
N VAL A 111 0.77 3.80 -12.54
CA VAL A 111 0.26 3.97 -11.16
C VAL A 111 -0.71 2.84 -10.85
N ILE A 112 -0.53 2.18 -9.71
CA ILE A 112 -1.48 1.21 -9.17
C ILE A 112 -2.32 1.92 -8.12
N VAL A 113 -3.63 1.87 -8.27
CA VAL A 113 -4.57 2.38 -7.27
C VAL A 113 -5.56 1.28 -6.95
N GLY A 114 -5.74 1.02 -5.66
CA GLY A 114 -6.64 -0.04 -5.23
C GLY A 114 -7.13 0.11 -3.82
N LYS A 115 -8.02 -0.80 -3.43
CA LYS A 115 -8.66 -0.82 -2.12
C LYS A 115 -8.31 -2.12 -1.38
N VAL A 116 -7.96 -2.00 -0.10
CA VAL A 116 -7.82 -3.15 0.79
C VAL A 116 -9.19 -3.62 1.27
N SER A 117 -9.38 -4.95 1.29
CA SER A 117 -10.54 -5.59 1.90
C SER A 117 -10.11 -6.68 2.86
N ILE A 118 -10.55 -6.60 4.11
CA ILE A 118 -10.32 -7.59 5.17
C ILE A 118 -11.67 -8.19 5.55
N LYS A 119 -11.89 -9.46 5.18
CA LYS A 119 -13.15 -10.17 5.46
C LYS A 119 -12.91 -11.26 6.48
N GLU A 120 -13.67 -11.21 7.57
CA GLU A 120 -13.63 -12.24 8.60
C GLU A 120 -14.85 -13.15 8.48
N SER A 121 -14.63 -14.47 8.54
CA SER A 121 -15.68 -15.49 8.39
C SER A 121 -15.50 -16.63 9.38
N GLY A 122 -16.57 -17.40 9.59
CA GLY A 122 -16.58 -18.54 10.49
C GLY A 122 -16.87 -18.20 11.96
N PRO A 123 -17.16 -19.22 12.79
CA PRO A 123 -17.43 -19.05 14.21
C PRO A 123 -16.17 -18.59 14.96
N LYS A 124 -16.32 -17.93 16.12
CA LYS A 124 -15.21 -17.34 16.91
C LYS A 124 -14.01 -18.29 17.15
N LYS A 125 -14.25 -19.59 17.29
CA LYS A 125 -13.21 -20.62 17.49
C LYS A 125 -12.48 -21.06 16.20
N HIS A 126 -13.04 -20.77 15.03
CA HIS A 126 -12.49 -21.10 13.70
C HIS A 126 -12.55 -19.88 12.78
N ARG A 127 -12.25 -18.70 13.33
CA ARG A 127 -12.30 -17.44 12.57
C ARG A 127 -11.24 -17.48 11.48
N LYS A 128 -11.68 -17.32 10.24
CA LYS A 128 -10.83 -17.19 9.07
C LYS A 128 -10.83 -15.74 8.63
N THR A 129 -9.65 -15.20 8.34
CA THR A 129 -9.48 -13.83 7.86
C THR A 129 -8.93 -13.87 6.44
N LYS A 130 -9.71 -13.37 5.48
CA LYS A 130 -9.27 -13.23 4.10
C LYS A 130 -8.93 -11.77 3.83
N ARG A 131 -7.72 -11.52 3.36
CA ARG A 131 -7.22 -10.17 3.07
C ARG A 131 -6.92 -10.05 1.58
N ASP A 132 -7.41 -8.99 0.97
CA ASP A 132 -7.30 -8.75 -0.45
C ASP A 132 -6.99 -7.30 -0.77
N PHE A 133 -6.41 -7.07 -1.94
CA PHE A 133 -6.18 -5.76 -2.52
C PHE A 133 -6.66 -5.76 -3.97
N ASP A 134 -7.77 -5.06 -4.23
CA ASP A 134 -8.31 -4.84 -5.57
C ASP A 134 -7.58 -3.65 -6.21
N GLY A 135 -6.42 -3.96 -6.81
CA GLY A 135 -5.55 -3.00 -7.47
C GLY A 135 -5.83 -2.90 -8.97
N GLN A 136 -5.82 -1.67 -9.48
CA GLN A 136 -5.92 -1.36 -10.91
C GLN A 136 -4.67 -0.59 -11.34
N VAL A 137 -4.05 -1.00 -12.44
CA VAL A 137 -2.91 -0.34 -13.07
C VAL A 137 -3.44 0.64 -14.10
N TYR A 138 -2.95 1.87 -14.02
CA TYR A 138 -3.20 2.95 -14.98
C TYR A 138 -1.87 3.36 -15.60
N ASP A 139 -1.79 3.31 -16.92
CA ASP A 139 -0.62 3.70 -17.69
C ASP A 139 -1.00 4.27 -19.07
N THR A 140 -0.02 4.83 -19.77
CA THR A 140 -0.17 5.31 -21.14
C THR A 140 0.87 4.70 -22.04
N ILE A 141 0.46 4.24 -23.22
CA ILE A 141 1.34 3.62 -24.21
C ILE A 141 1.29 4.40 -25.52
N LYS A 142 2.36 4.33 -26.32
CA LYS A 142 2.36 4.86 -27.68
C LYS A 142 1.62 3.93 -28.66
N LYS A 143 0.74 4.49 -29.49
CA LYS A 143 0.11 3.82 -30.66
C LYS A 143 1.02 3.92 -31.89
N GLU A 144 0.80 3.07 -32.88
CA GLU A 144 1.54 3.08 -34.16
C GLU A 144 1.47 4.44 -34.87
N ASN A 145 0.35 5.14 -34.77
CA ASN A 145 0.15 6.47 -35.35
C ASN A 145 0.76 7.62 -34.53
N LYS A 146 1.59 7.30 -33.52
CA LYS A 146 2.21 8.21 -32.54
C LYS A 146 1.26 8.84 -31.53
N ASP A 147 -0.02 8.49 -31.53
CA ASP A 147 -0.92 8.94 -30.49
C ASP A 147 -0.65 8.20 -29.17
N ILE A 148 -0.99 8.79 -28.04
CA ILE A 148 -1.04 8.05 -26.76
C ILE A 148 -2.33 7.23 -26.66
N LYS A 149 -2.28 6.18 -25.84
CA LYS A 149 -3.44 5.39 -25.41
C LYS A 149 -3.42 5.26 -23.90
N PHE A 150 -4.48 5.67 -23.23
CA PHE A 150 -4.69 5.29 -21.84
C PHE A 150 -5.07 3.80 -21.76
N ARG A 151 -4.42 3.08 -20.84
CA ARG A 151 -4.70 1.69 -20.52
C ARG A 151 -5.02 1.55 -19.03
N LYS A 152 -6.09 0.80 -18.76
CA LYS A 152 -6.51 0.36 -17.42
C LYS A 152 -6.55 -1.16 -17.40
N THR A 153 -5.84 -1.76 -16.46
CA THR A 153 -5.82 -3.23 -16.28
C THR A 153 -5.89 -3.58 -14.80
N ASN A 154 -6.38 -4.78 -14.48
CA ASN A 154 -6.24 -5.31 -13.12
C ASN A 154 -4.75 -5.49 -12.81
N TRP A 155 -4.36 -5.24 -11.56
CA TRP A 155 -2.99 -5.50 -11.15
C TRP A 155 -2.74 -7.00 -11.08
N ASP A 156 -1.78 -7.44 -11.90
CA ASP A 156 -1.32 -8.82 -11.97
C ASP A 156 0.10 -8.92 -11.40
N THR A 157 0.22 -9.59 -10.25
CA THR A 157 1.50 -9.79 -9.54
C THR A 157 2.38 -10.87 -10.17
N SER A 158 1.88 -11.64 -11.16
CA SER A 158 2.72 -12.56 -11.93
C SER A 158 3.65 -11.83 -12.90
N LYS A 159 3.29 -10.59 -13.28
CA LYS A 159 4.14 -9.72 -14.10
C LYS A 159 5.21 -9.06 -13.25
N ARG A 160 6.47 -9.18 -13.68
CA ARG A 160 7.60 -8.57 -12.98
C ARG A 160 7.53 -7.04 -13.12
N ARG A 161 7.37 -6.36 -12.00
CA ARG A 161 7.40 -4.90 -11.90
C ARG A 161 8.07 -4.50 -10.60
N ASP A 162 8.83 -3.42 -10.63
CA ASP A 162 9.35 -2.81 -9.41
C ASP A 162 8.27 -1.89 -8.84
N ILE A 163 7.81 -2.18 -7.62
CA ILE A 163 6.63 -1.55 -7.02
C ILE A 163 7.05 -0.76 -5.79
N GLU A 164 6.67 0.51 -5.76
CA GLU A 164 6.96 1.42 -4.65
C GLU A 164 5.66 2.03 -4.12
N PHE A 165 5.46 1.99 -2.80
CA PHE A 165 4.36 2.71 -2.18
C PHE A 165 4.57 4.22 -2.27
N VAL A 166 3.51 4.95 -2.63
CA VAL A 166 3.55 6.42 -2.76
C VAL A 166 2.77 7.09 -1.64
N LYS A 167 1.47 6.80 -1.55
CA LYS A 167 0.56 7.43 -0.59
C LYS A 167 -0.73 6.65 -0.43
N MET A 168 -1.50 6.98 0.60
CA MET A 168 -2.92 6.63 0.66
C MET A 168 -3.75 7.68 -0.09
N THR A 169 -4.92 7.29 -0.58
CA THR A 169 -5.89 8.19 -1.20
C THR A 169 -7.31 7.93 -0.68
N THR A 170 -8.30 8.61 -1.25
CA THR A 170 -9.72 8.44 -0.91
C THR A 170 -10.46 7.73 -2.04
N LYS A 171 -11.58 7.07 -1.69
CA LYS A 171 -12.50 6.49 -2.68
C LYS A 171 -12.87 7.47 -3.79
N LYS A 172 -13.23 8.70 -3.43
CA LYS A 172 -13.64 9.75 -4.40
C LYS A 172 -12.55 10.01 -5.45
N LYS A 173 -11.30 10.13 -5.03
CA LYS A 173 -10.17 10.38 -5.93
C LYS A 173 -9.83 9.15 -6.78
N ALA A 174 -9.81 7.97 -6.17
CA ALA A 174 -9.60 6.71 -6.88
C ALA A 174 -10.67 6.45 -7.97
N ASP A 175 -11.95 6.71 -7.66
CA ASP A 175 -13.06 6.57 -8.61
C ASP A 175 -12.95 7.58 -9.76
N ALA A 176 -12.50 8.81 -9.48
CA ALA A 176 -12.33 9.87 -10.48
C ALA A 176 -11.14 9.65 -11.42
N LEU A 177 -10.14 8.85 -11.01
CA LEU A 177 -8.88 8.68 -11.73
C LEU A 177 -9.08 8.20 -13.17
N ASN A 178 -10.04 7.30 -13.41
CA ASN A 178 -10.33 6.80 -14.75
C ASN A 178 -10.84 7.89 -15.70
N HIS A 179 -11.62 8.84 -15.19
CA HIS A 179 -12.06 9.98 -15.99
C HIS A 179 -10.89 10.92 -16.28
N LYS A 180 -10.09 11.24 -15.26
CA LYS A 180 -8.89 12.08 -15.37
C LYS A 180 -7.88 11.50 -16.37
N ALA A 181 -7.66 10.20 -16.36
CA ALA A 181 -6.78 9.52 -17.31
C ALA A 181 -7.29 9.60 -18.76
N LYS A 182 -8.61 9.51 -18.97
CA LYS A 182 -9.22 9.69 -20.29
C LYS A 182 -9.17 11.13 -20.78
N ASP A 183 -9.34 12.09 -19.86
CA ASP A 183 -9.21 13.51 -20.19
C ASP A 183 -7.76 13.82 -20.58
N TYR A 184 -6.78 13.26 -19.88
CA TYR A 184 -5.37 13.35 -20.27
C TYR A 184 -5.11 12.83 -21.69
N GLU A 185 -5.62 11.64 -22.05
CA GLU A 185 -5.49 11.11 -23.43
C GLU A 185 -6.07 12.07 -24.48
N LYS A 186 -7.17 12.77 -24.15
CA LYS A 186 -7.80 13.76 -25.03
C LYS A 186 -6.99 15.04 -25.17
N ASP A 187 -6.47 15.54 -24.06
CA ASP A 187 -5.78 16.84 -24.00
C ASP A 187 -4.34 16.74 -24.51
N HIS A 188 -3.75 15.55 -24.44
CA HIS A 188 -2.35 15.27 -24.83
C HIS A 188 -2.28 14.13 -25.86
N PRO A 189 -2.89 14.27 -27.06
CA PRO A 189 -3.12 13.14 -27.95
C PRO A 189 -1.84 12.53 -28.54
N VAL A 190 -0.77 13.31 -28.72
CA VAL A 190 0.45 12.90 -29.44
C VAL A 190 1.59 12.62 -28.47
N TYR A 191 2.18 11.43 -28.56
CA TYR A 191 3.32 11.00 -27.73
C TYR A 191 4.56 11.86 -27.97
N SER A 192 5.26 12.18 -26.89
CA SER A 192 6.53 12.91 -26.90
C SER A 192 7.44 12.39 -25.79
N VAL A 193 8.69 12.07 -26.12
CA VAL A 193 9.69 11.63 -25.13
C VAL A 193 9.96 12.73 -24.10
N ASP A 194 9.95 14.00 -24.51
CA ASP A 194 10.34 15.12 -23.66
C ASP A 194 9.26 15.50 -22.64
N ASP A 195 7.99 15.55 -23.07
CA ASP A 195 6.91 16.19 -22.31
C ASP A 195 5.57 15.46 -22.31
N ASN A 196 5.37 14.39 -23.08
CA ASN A 196 4.14 13.61 -23.08
C ASN A 196 4.39 12.09 -23.22
N ASN A 197 4.94 11.52 -22.16
CA ASN A 197 5.27 10.10 -22.02
C ASN A 197 4.57 9.47 -20.79
N CYS A 198 4.85 8.20 -20.55
CA CYS A 198 4.30 7.46 -19.41
C CYS A 198 4.64 8.05 -18.04
N ASN A 199 5.81 8.67 -17.88
CA ASN A 199 6.17 9.37 -16.64
C ASN A 199 5.37 10.66 -16.46
N THR A 200 5.23 11.50 -17.48
CA THR A 200 4.39 12.72 -17.38
C THR A 200 2.95 12.37 -17.02
N PHE A 201 2.41 11.32 -17.65
CA PHE A 201 1.10 10.79 -17.30
C PHE A 201 1.02 10.38 -15.83
N VAL A 202 1.96 9.56 -15.34
CA VAL A 202 1.97 9.09 -13.94
C VAL A 202 2.09 10.27 -12.97
N GLN A 203 2.97 11.24 -13.21
CA GLN A 203 3.09 12.43 -12.36
C GLN A 203 1.79 13.23 -12.31
N THR A 204 1.13 13.38 -13.45
CA THR A 204 -0.18 14.06 -13.54
C THR A 204 -1.24 13.29 -12.73
N MET A 205 -1.33 11.97 -12.91
CA MET A 205 -2.27 11.12 -12.16
C MET A 205 -2.00 11.14 -10.65
N LEU A 206 -0.73 11.13 -10.24
CA LEU A 206 -0.35 11.24 -8.83
C LEU A 206 -0.76 12.60 -8.24
N SER A 207 -0.73 13.68 -9.01
CA SER A 207 -1.17 15.01 -8.52
C SER A 207 -2.67 15.07 -8.21
N GLU A 208 -3.47 14.25 -8.89
CA GLU A 208 -4.93 14.17 -8.73
C GLU A 208 -5.36 13.27 -7.55
N LEU A 209 -4.48 12.35 -7.10
CA LEU A 209 -4.70 11.38 -6.01
C LEU A 209 -4.45 11.93 -4.62
#